data_AF-A0AA38FI70-F1
#
_entry.id   AF-A0AA38FI70-F1
#
_cell.length_a   1.000
_cell.length_b   1.000
_cell.length_c   1.000
_cell.angle_alpha   90.00
_cell.angle_beta   90.00
_cell.angle_gamma   90.00
#
_symmetry.space_group_name_H-M   'P 1'
#
loop_
_entity.id
_entity.type
_entity.pdbx_description
1 polymer ?
#
loop_
_entity_poly.entity_id
_entity_poly.type
_entity_poly.pdbx_seq_one_letter_code
_entity_poly.pdbx_strand_id
1 'polypeptide(L)' 'SDMAGDVDSRRSTIGYVYTVGGTVVNWISRLQKLVALSTMEAEYVVATEASKEMIWLQQLLEELGHKQEEGK' A
#
# COMPACT_ATOMS: atom_id res chain seq x y z
N SER A 1 -6.65 18.41 31.16
CA SER A 1 -7.69 17.80 30.33
C SER A 1 -7.21 16.44 29.91
N ASP A 2 -7.99 15.43 30.28
CA ASP A 2 -7.69 14.02 30.17
C ASP A 2 -7.77 13.57 28.70
N MET A 3 -6.64 13.10 28.14
CA MET A 3 -6.55 12.57 26.76
C MET A 3 -6.90 11.07 26.74
N ALA A 4 -7.88 10.64 27.55
CA ALA A 4 -8.28 9.24 27.68
C ALA A 4 -9.22 8.74 26.57
N GLY A 5 -9.34 9.47 25.44
CA GLY A 5 -10.38 9.22 24.44
C GLY A 5 -9.92 9.02 23.00
N ASP A 6 -8.62 9.01 22.69
CA ASP A 6 -8.15 8.85 21.30
C ASP A 6 -7.58 7.44 21.06
N VAL A 7 -8.49 6.48 20.85
CA VAL A 7 -8.15 5.12 20.40
C VAL A 7 -7.55 5.12 18.98
N ASP A 8 -7.78 6.17 18.19
CA ASP A 8 -7.29 6.30 16.82
C ASP A 8 -5.84 6.83 16.76
N SER A 9 -5.34 7.48 17.81
CA SER A 9 -3.96 8.02 17.90
C SER A 9 -2.84 7.01 17.62
N ARG A 10 -3.11 5.70 17.74
CA ARG A 10 -2.10 4.65 17.52
C ARG A 10 -2.16 4.01 16.13
N ARG A 11 -3.07 4.44 15.27
CA ARG A 11 -3.25 3.85 13.94
C ARG A 11 -2.59 4.73 12.90
N SER A 12 -1.60 4.18 12.19
CA SER A 12 -0.96 4.90 11.11
C SER A 12 -1.90 4.98 9.91
N THR A 13 -1.76 6.02 9.08
CA THR A 13 -2.38 6.06 7.75
C THR A 13 -1.44 5.39 6.76
N ILE A 14 -1.98 4.52 5.91
CA ILE A 14 -1.21 3.88 4.83
C ILE A 14 -1.64 4.43 3.49
N GLY A 15 -0.68 4.49 2.58
CA GLY A 15 -0.95 4.83 1.20
C GLY A 15 0.09 4.29 0.26
N TYR A 16 -0.36 4.00 -0.97
CA TYR A 16 0.48 3.71 -2.12
C TYR A 16 -0.21 4.28 -3.36
N VAL A 17 0.57 4.49 -4.42
CA VAL A 17 0.09 4.90 -5.73
C VAL A 17 0.85 4.10 -6.78
N TYR A 18 0.12 3.51 -7.72
CA TYR A 18 0.65 2.81 -8.89
C TYR A 18 0.40 3.61 -10.15
N THR A 19 1.43 3.73 -10.97
CA THR A 19 1.37 4.38 -12.27
C THR A 19 1.80 3.44 -13.39
N VAL A 20 1.07 3.46 -14.50
CA VAL A 20 1.44 2.77 -15.76
C VAL A 20 1.50 3.81 -16.86
N GLY A 21 2.62 3.91 -17.57
CA GLY A 21 2.81 4.90 -18.64
C GLY A 21 2.64 6.36 -18.18
N GLY A 22 2.96 6.67 -16.91
CA GLY A 22 2.78 8.00 -16.33
C GLY A 22 1.35 8.33 -15.87
N THR A 23 0.40 7.40 -16.02
CA THR A 23 -0.99 7.57 -15.56
C THR A 23 -1.22 6.77 -14.29
N VAL A 24 -1.91 7.35 -13.30
CA VAL A 24 -2.30 6.65 -12.06
C VAL A 24 -3.38 5.62 -12.38
N VAL A 25 -3.14 4.35 -12.04
CA VAL A 25 -4.07 3.23 -12.30
C VAL A 25 -4.64 2.61 -11.03
N ASN A 26 -3.94 2.70 -9.90
CA ASN A 26 -4.39 2.18 -8.61
C ASN A 26 -3.78 3.03 -7.48
N TRP A 27 -4.53 3.28 -6.42
CA TRP A 27 -4.06 3.99 -5.24
C TRP A 27 -4.85 3.57 -4.01
N ILE A 28 -4.24 3.77 -2.84
CA ILE A 28 -4.93 3.66 -1.56
C ILE A 28 -4.50 4.80 -0.65
N SER A 29 -5.44 5.27 0.17
CA SER A 29 -5.16 6.10 1.34
C SER A 29 -6.20 5.75 2.40
N ARG A 30 -5.78 5.05 3.45
CA ARG A 30 -6.69 4.63 4.53
C ARG A 30 -5.98 4.49 5.86
N LEU A 31 -6.72 4.65 6.94
CA LEU A 31 -6.24 4.33 8.28
C LEU A 31 -6.01 2.81 8.41
N GLN A 32 -4.85 2.39 8.93
CA GLN A 32 -4.55 0.97 9.14
C GLN A 32 -5.62 0.34 10.01
N LYS A 33 -6.13 -0.84 9.62
CA LYS A 33 -7.08 -1.59 10.47
C LYS A 33 -6.42 -2.11 11.75
N LEU A 34 -5.11 -2.34 11.71
CA LEU A 34 -4.31 -2.81 12.83
C LEU A 34 -3.53 -1.64 13.44
N VAL A 35 -3.44 -1.64 14.76
CA VAL A 35 -2.50 -0.78 15.49
C VAL A 35 -1.12 -1.45 15.37
N ALA A 36 -0.24 -0.86 14.57
CA ALA A 36 1.15 -1.30 14.51
C ALA A 36 1.84 -0.97 15.85
N LEU A 37 2.71 -1.86 16.32
CA LEU A 37 3.47 -1.66 17.55
C LEU A 37 4.67 -0.72 17.34
N SER A 38 5.02 -0.44 16.08
CA SER A 38 6.06 0.49 15.67
C SER A 38 5.82 1.06 14.26
N THR A 39 6.48 2.17 13.94
CA THR A 39 6.50 2.72 12.57
C THR A 39 7.05 1.71 11.56
N MET A 40 8.09 0.96 11.94
CA MET A 40 8.69 -0.07 11.09
C MET A 40 7.66 -1.15 10.71
N GLU A 41 6.91 -1.65 11.70
CA GLU A 41 5.84 -2.62 11.44
C GLU A 41 4.76 -2.04 10.52
N ALA A 42 4.38 -0.78 10.74
CA ALA A 42 3.43 -0.10 9.86
C ALA A 42 3.94 -0.01 8.41
N GLU A 43 5.21 0.33 8.20
CA GLU A 43 5.87 0.38 6.89
C GLU A 43 5.91 -1.00 6.22
N TYR A 44 6.25 -2.05 6.95
CA TYR A 44 6.23 -3.42 6.43
C TYR A 44 4.83 -3.87 5.99
N VAL A 45 3.79 -3.50 6.75
CA VAL A 45 2.40 -3.75 6.37
C VAL A 45 2.07 -3.04 5.05
N VAL A 46 2.43 -1.77 4.90
CA VAL A 46 2.20 -1.02 3.63
C VAL A 46 2.94 -1.68 2.48
N ALA A 47 4.22 -1.99 2.66
CA ALA A 47 5.05 -2.60 1.63
C ALA A 47 4.52 -3.98 1.20
N THR A 48 3.97 -4.74 2.13
CA THR A 48 3.36 -6.05 1.86
C THR A 48 2.04 -5.92 1.11
N GLU A 49 1.15 -5.00 1.53
CA GLU A 49 -0.10 -4.74 0.81
C GLU A 49 0.18 -4.22 -0.61
N ALA A 50 1.10 -3.27 -0.73
CA ALA A 50 1.57 -2.75 -2.00
C ALA A 50 2.13 -3.90 -2.90
N SER A 51 3.04 -4.71 -2.39
CA SER A 51 3.63 -5.80 -3.18
C SER A 51 2.59 -6.76 -3.75
N LYS A 52 1.53 -7.08 -2.99
CA LYS A 52 0.43 -7.94 -3.47
C LYS A 52 -0.31 -7.31 -4.66
N GLU A 53 -0.65 -6.03 -4.55
CA GLU A 53 -1.33 -5.27 -5.60
C GLU A 53 -0.44 -5.15 -6.84
N MET A 54 0.87 -4.96 -6.65
CA MET A 54 1.82 -4.90 -7.76
C MET A 54 1.92 -6.23 -8.52
N ILE A 55 1.96 -7.37 -7.82
CA ILE A 55 1.96 -8.69 -8.46
C ILE A 55 0.67 -8.89 -9.26
N TRP A 56 -0.48 -8.52 -8.70
CA TRP A 56 -1.75 -8.61 -9.41
C TRP A 56 -1.79 -7.72 -10.66
N LEU A 57 -1.30 -6.48 -10.55
CA LEU A 57 -1.19 -5.57 -11.69
C LEU A 57 -0.25 -6.08 -12.78
N GLN A 58 0.89 -6.70 -12.41
CA GLN A 58 1.80 -7.35 -13.35
C GLN A 58 1.09 -8.46 -14.12
N GLN A 59 0.39 -9.35 -13.42
CA GLN A 59 -0.37 -10.44 -14.04
C GLN A 59 -1.45 -9.91 -14.99
N LEU A 60 -2.19 -8.88 -14.58
CA LEU A 60 -3.20 -8.23 -15.43
C LEU A 60 -2.57 -7.66 -16.71
N LEU A 61 -1.42 -6.98 -16.59
CA LEU A 61 -0.72 -6.44 -17.75
C LEU A 61 -0.20 -7.55 -18.67
N GLU A 62 0.30 -8.66 -18.12
CA GLU A 62 0.69 -9.82 -18.91
C GLU A 62 -0.49 -10.43 -19.68
N GLU A 63 -1.66 -10.58 -19.05
CA GLU A 63 -2.88 -11.05 -19.71
C GLU A 63 -3.33 -10.12 -20.85
N LEU A 64 -3.08 -8.81 -20.72
CA LEU A 64 -3.35 -7.81 -21.75
C LEU A 64 -2.27 -7.75 -22.84
N GLY A 65 -1.24 -8.60 -22.79
CA GLY A 65 -0.14 -8.64 -23.76
C GLY A 65 0.96 -7.60 -23.50
N HIS A 66 0.95 -6.96 -22.34
CA HIS A 66 1.93 -5.97 -21.89
C HIS A 66 2.86 -6.56 -20.82
N LYS A 67 3.66 -7.56 -21.21
CA LYS A 67 4.63 -8.16 -20.30
C LYS A 67 5.68 -7.13 -19.86
N GLN A 68 5.80 -6.90 -18.56
CA GLN A 68 6.86 -6.08 -17.99
C GLN A 68 8.16 -6.91 -17.99
N GLU A 69 9.25 -6.38 -18.55
CA GLU A 69 10.56 -6.99 -18.38
C GLU A 69 11.09 -6.66 -16.97
N GLU A 70 11.54 -7.68 -16.23
CA GLU A 70 12.27 -7.46 -14.99
C GLU A 70 13.56 -6.69 -15.31
N GLY A 71 13.71 -5.50 -14.73
CA GLY A 71 14.94 -4.72 -14.84
C GLY A 71 16.11 -5.54 -14.30
N LYS A 72 17.07 -5.86 -15.18
CA LYS A 72 18.35 -6.48 -14.83
C LYS A 72 19.19 -5.59 -13.92
#